data_AF-A0A7C6DCY6-F1
#
_entry.id   AF-A0A7C6DCY6-F1
#
_cell.length_a   1.000
_cell.length_b   1.000
_cell.length_c   1.000
_cell.angle_alpha   90.00
_cell.angle_beta   90.00
_cell.angle_gamma   90.00
#
_symmetry.space_group_name_H-M   'P 1'
#
loop_
_entity.id
_entity.type
_entity.pdbx_description
1 polymer ?
#
loop_
_entity_poly.entity_id
_entity_poly.type
_entity_poly.pdbx_seq_one_letter_code
_entity_poly.pdbx_strand_id
1 'polypeptide(L)'
;MRINHNIPALKANNQLSRTNKLLDASLERLSSGYRINSAADDSAGLAISEKMRTQISGLEQASRNASDGISVIQTAEGALIEVESMLQRMRELAVQSANGIYTTEDRIAIQAEIDQLNAEITRISETTEFNTMTLLDGNIDRKSFSSNNSVSLISLSDTVEVGDYAIKITQDARQAVIVGNVIADLGDADGVSYTTTTRRITASEAGSINVNGETIRVNEGDTIDEVFQKLRDACDNVNINVFATEDNLYDAVTNPTGQPSLTGNPELAGYSSKQLEAGDLLVFVTRDYGSDQKIDIHCDKPALCDLLGLTVSGAKAYGTDAKAEIDLSLTKPDSLFENTATVSIRGNKVTVSDRNNFKMVFEVEPGTVST
;
A
#
# COMPACT_ATOMS: atom_id res chain seq x y z
N MET A 1 -52.68 90.28 7.38
CA MET A 1 -51.67 89.89 8.39
C MET A 1 -52.38 89.38 9.63
N ARG A 2 -52.03 88.18 10.14
CA ARG A 2 -52.52 87.65 11.42
C ARG A 2 -51.38 87.69 12.43
N ILE A 3 -51.59 88.23 13.63
CA ILE A 3 -50.55 88.49 14.64
C ILE A 3 -50.24 87.24 15.50
N ASN A 4 -51.20 86.35 15.70
CA ASN A 4 -51.03 85.16 16.56
C ASN A 4 -50.10 84.07 15.99
N HIS A 5 -49.75 84.12 14.71
CA HIS A 5 -48.91 83.10 14.07
C HIS A 5 -47.80 83.77 13.27
N ASN A 6 -46.55 83.61 13.71
CA ASN A 6 -45.37 84.14 13.03
C ASN A 6 -44.73 83.04 12.16
N ILE A 7 -45.27 82.89 10.95
CA ILE A 7 -44.80 81.87 9.98
C ILE A 7 -43.32 82.07 9.59
N PRO A 8 -42.80 83.30 9.36
CA PRO A 8 -41.37 83.53 9.15
C PRO A 8 -40.49 83.02 10.29
N ALA A 9 -40.86 83.26 11.55
CA ALA A 9 -40.11 82.77 12.71
C ALA A 9 -40.14 81.24 12.83
N LEU A 10 -41.29 80.60 12.56
CA LEU A 10 -41.40 79.13 12.51
C LEU A 10 -40.52 78.52 11.41
N LYS A 11 -40.46 79.16 10.23
CA LYS A 11 -39.57 78.73 9.14
C LYS A 11 -38.09 78.84 9.53
N ALA A 12 -37.70 79.94 10.18
CA ALA A 12 -36.34 80.13 10.67
C ALA A 12 -35.96 79.11 11.76
N ASN A 13 -36.86 78.81 12.70
CA ASN A 13 -36.64 77.79 13.74
C ASN A 13 -36.50 76.38 13.15
N ASN A 14 -37.36 76.02 12.18
CA ASN A 14 -37.24 74.74 11.48
C ASN A 14 -35.90 74.62 10.71
N GLN A 15 -35.41 75.71 10.12
CA GLN A 15 -34.12 75.72 9.45
C GLN A 15 -32.96 75.60 10.45
N LEU A 16 -33.01 76.33 11.57
CA LEU A 16 -32.02 76.23 12.65
C LEU A 16 -31.95 74.80 13.22
N SER A 17 -33.10 74.18 13.45
CA SER A 17 -33.18 72.79 13.93
C SER A 17 -32.56 71.80 12.95
N ARG A 18 -32.69 72.02 11.63
CA ARG A 18 -31.99 71.20 10.61
C ARG A 18 -30.49 71.43 10.63
N THR A 19 -30.04 72.67 10.76
CA THR A 19 -28.60 73.00 10.84
C THR A 19 -27.94 72.38 12.07
N ASN A 20 -28.60 72.44 13.24
CA ASN A 20 -28.09 71.79 14.46
C ASN A 20 -27.94 70.28 14.27
N LYS A 21 -28.94 69.59 13.69
CA LYS A 21 -28.83 68.14 13.41
C LYS A 21 -27.66 67.79 12.48
N LEU A 22 -27.38 68.62 11.47
CA LEU A 22 -26.23 68.41 10.58
C LEU A 22 -24.89 68.66 11.30
N LEU A 23 -24.85 69.65 12.19
CA LEU A 23 -23.67 69.92 13.02
C LEU A 23 -23.42 68.76 13.99
N ASP A 24 -24.46 68.26 14.66
CA ASP A 24 -24.38 67.13 15.58
C ASP A 24 -23.84 65.88 14.86
N ALA A 25 -24.36 65.56 13.67
CA ALA A 25 -23.86 64.45 12.86
C ALA A 25 -22.39 64.63 12.41
N SER A 26 -21.98 65.87 12.13
CA SER A 26 -20.59 66.18 11.77
C SER A 26 -19.65 66.04 12.97
N LEU A 27 -20.11 66.46 14.16
CA LEU A 27 -19.38 66.27 15.42
C LEU A 27 -19.27 64.80 15.79
N GLU A 28 -20.31 63.99 15.55
CA GLU A 28 -20.30 62.55 15.78
C GLU A 28 -19.29 61.83 14.88
N ARG A 29 -19.23 62.16 13.59
CA ARG A 29 -18.22 61.63 12.66
C ARG A 29 -16.81 62.07 13.05
N LEU A 30 -16.64 63.31 13.51
CA LEU A 30 -15.35 63.80 13.97
C LEU A 30 -14.88 63.11 15.26
N SER A 31 -15.78 62.86 16.21
CA SER A 31 -15.42 62.23 17.50
C SER A 31 -15.16 60.72 17.36
N SER A 32 -15.92 60.04 16.50
CA SER A 32 -15.75 58.60 16.20
C SER A 32 -14.58 58.31 15.25
N GLY A 33 -14.23 59.27 14.39
CA GLY A 33 -13.26 59.06 13.31
C GLY A 33 -13.79 58.20 12.15
N TYR A 34 -15.05 57.73 12.22
CA TYR A 34 -15.68 56.94 11.18
C TYR A 34 -16.65 57.80 10.36
N ARG A 35 -16.66 57.55 9.05
CA ARG A 35 -17.58 58.24 8.13
C ARG A 35 -19.02 57.73 8.26
N ILE A 36 -19.21 56.45 8.58
CA ILE A 36 -20.50 55.77 8.70
C ILE A 36 -20.60 55.27 10.14
N ASN A 37 -21.46 55.89 10.95
CA ASN A 37 -21.65 55.53 12.36
C ASN A 37 -22.93 54.74 12.59
N SER A 38 -23.93 54.92 11.73
CA SER A 38 -25.23 54.26 11.82
C SER A 38 -25.63 53.62 10.50
N ALA A 39 -26.51 52.60 10.56
CA ALA A 39 -27.09 51.99 9.37
C ALA A 39 -27.98 52.96 8.56
N ALA A 40 -28.39 54.09 9.17
CA ALA A 40 -29.16 55.14 8.52
C ALA A 40 -28.30 56.05 7.62
N ASP A 41 -26.99 56.14 7.86
CA ASP A 41 -26.06 56.92 7.04
C ASP A 41 -25.77 56.25 5.70
N ASP A 42 -25.46 54.95 5.73
CA ASP A 42 -25.20 54.11 4.55
C ASP A 42 -25.29 52.63 4.92
N SER A 43 -26.45 52.00 4.68
CA SER A 43 -26.67 50.59 5.02
C SER A 43 -25.79 49.63 4.22
N ALA A 44 -25.48 49.97 2.96
CA ALA A 44 -24.65 49.12 2.10
C ALA A 44 -23.17 49.25 2.47
N GLY A 45 -22.70 50.48 2.70
CA GLY A 45 -21.35 50.75 3.18
C GLY A 45 -21.08 50.14 4.55
N LEU A 46 -22.05 50.23 5.48
CA LEU A 46 -21.94 49.57 6.78
C LEU A 46 -21.84 48.05 6.62
N ALA A 47 -22.71 47.42 5.83
CA ALA A 47 -22.68 45.97 5.60
C ALA A 47 -21.35 45.48 4.99
N ILE A 48 -20.80 46.21 4.01
CA ILE A 48 -19.48 45.88 3.43
C ILE A 48 -18.37 46.08 4.46
N SER A 49 -18.42 47.16 5.25
CA SER A 49 -17.41 47.41 6.30
C SER A 49 -17.42 46.35 7.39
N GLU A 50 -18.58 45.87 7.83
CA GLU A 50 -18.71 44.78 8.80
C GLU A 50 -18.26 43.44 8.21
N LYS A 51 -18.55 43.19 6.92
CA LYS A 51 -17.99 42.02 6.21
C LYS A 51 -16.46 42.06 6.19
N MET A 52 -15.87 43.20 5.86
CA MET A 52 -14.41 43.35 5.87
C MET A 52 -13.84 43.21 7.29
N ARG A 53 -14.50 43.79 8.30
CA ARG A 53 -14.09 43.65 9.71
C ARG A 53 -14.11 42.19 10.16
N THR A 54 -15.14 41.44 9.77
CA THR A 54 -15.24 39.99 10.02
C THR A 54 -14.13 39.23 9.32
N GLN A 55 -13.84 39.57 8.05
CA GLN A 55 -12.72 38.97 7.30
C GLN A 55 -11.37 39.27 7.94
N ILE A 56 -11.13 40.50 8.39
CA ILE A 56 -9.89 40.88 9.10
C ILE A 56 -9.73 40.05 10.37
N SER A 57 -10.76 39.98 11.23
CA SER A 57 -10.72 39.15 12.43
C SER A 57 -10.50 37.67 12.11
N GLY A 58 -11.09 37.17 11.03
CA GLY A 58 -10.88 35.80 10.54
C GLY A 58 -9.44 35.56 10.07
N LEU A 59 -8.86 36.49 9.31
CA LEU A 59 -7.47 36.43 8.85
C LEU A 59 -6.48 36.54 10.00
N GLU A 60 -6.74 37.38 11.01
CA GLU A 60 -5.93 37.46 12.22
C GLU A 60 -5.92 36.14 12.99
N GLN A 61 -7.08 35.47 13.11
CA GLN A 61 -7.13 34.14 13.71
C GLN A 61 -6.41 33.10 12.84
N ALA A 62 -6.56 33.15 11.52
CA ALA A 62 -5.83 32.25 10.61
C ALA A 62 -4.31 32.45 10.72
N SER A 63 -3.84 33.69 10.88
CA SER A 63 -2.43 34.01 11.11
C SER A 63 -1.90 33.42 12.43
N ARG A 64 -2.69 33.50 13.50
CA ARG A 64 -2.37 32.83 14.78
C ARG A 64 -2.30 31.31 14.61
N ASN A 65 -3.31 30.71 13.98
CA ASN A 65 -3.33 29.27 13.71
C ASN A 65 -2.13 28.82 12.84
N ALA A 66 -1.73 29.62 11.85
CA ALA A 66 -0.55 29.34 11.05
C ALA A 66 0.75 29.40 11.88
N SER A 67 0.83 30.34 12.83
CA SER A 67 1.96 30.42 13.77
C SER A 67 2.02 29.22 14.71
N ASP A 68 0.86 28.72 15.15
CA ASP A 68 0.78 27.46 15.91
C ASP A 68 1.23 26.26 15.06
N GLY A 69 0.82 26.22 13.78
CA GLY A 69 1.28 25.20 12.83
C GLY A 69 2.81 25.21 12.62
N ILE A 70 3.42 26.39 12.53
CA ILE A 70 4.89 26.53 12.50
C ILE A 70 5.51 25.97 13.79
N SER A 71 4.90 26.24 14.94
CA SER A 71 5.40 25.76 16.23
C SER A 71 5.35 24.23 16.35
N VAL A 72 4.30 23.60 15.80
CA VAL A 72 4.20 22.13 15.69
C VAL A 72 5.34 21.58 14.84
N ILE A 73 5.55 22.15 13.65
CA ILE A 73 6.59 21.70 12.72
C ILE A 73 7.98 21.85 13.34
N GLN A 74 8.27 22.96 14.00
CA GLN A 74 9.55 23.18 14.68
C GLN A 74 9.79 22.20 15.83
N THR A 75 8.74 21.81 16.55
CA THR A 75 8.84 20.80 17.61
C THR A 75 9.18 19.43 17.01
N ALA A 76 8.52 19.05 15.92
CA ALA A 76 8.83 17.81 15.20
C ALA A 76 10.24 17.85 14.57
N GLU A 77 10.65 18.97 13.99
CA GLU A 77 11.99 19.15 13.39
C GLU A 77 13.09 19.04 14.47
N GLY A 78 12.90 19.65 15.64
CA GLY A 78 13.83 19.51 16.76
C GLY A 78 14.00 18.06 17.21
N ALA A 79 12.91 17.30 17.31
CA ALA A 79 12.97 15.87 17.62
C ALA A 79 13.69 15.06 16.53
N LEU A 80 13.45 15.38 15.26
CA LEU A 80 14.10 14.70 14.13
C LEU A 80 15.59 15.00 14.02
N ILE A 81 16.07 16.19 14.43
CA ILE A 81 17.50 16.51 14.51
C ILE A 81 18.20 15.59 15.51
N GLU A 82 17.58 15.31 16.67
CA GLU A 82 18.14 14.37 17.65
C GLU A 82 18.16 12.94 17.09
N VAL A 83 17.10 12.51 16.41
CA VAL A 83 17.06 11.21 15.71
C VAL A 83 18.15 11.13 14.63
N GLU A 84 18.36 12.18 13.86
CA GLU A 84 19.43 12.23 12.85
C GLU A 84 20.81 12.04 13.50
N SER A 85 21.09 12.73 14.60
CA SER A 85 22.39 12.62 15.29
C SER A 85 22.63 11.19 15.82
N MET A 86 21.60 10.53 16.34
CA MET A 86 21.66 9.13 16.78
C MET A 86 21.88 8.18 15.61
N LEU A 87 21.20 8.37 14.47
CA LEU A 87 21.41 7.56 13.27
C LEU A 87 22.81 7.73 12.69
N GLN A 88 23.36 8.95 12.71
CA GLN A 88 24.75 9.20 12.35
C GLN A 88 25.70 8.43 13.28
N ARG A 89 25.46 8.44 14.59
CA ARG A 89 26.23 7.66 15.57
C ARG A 89 26.12 6.16 15.34
N MET A 90 24.93 5.63 15.08
CA MET A 90 24.72 4.21 14.74
C MET A 90 25.50 3.82 13.48
N ARG A 91 25.57 4.70 12.47
CA ARG A 91 26.35 4.47 11.26
C ARG A 91 27.85 4.41 11.56
N GLU A 92 28.37 5.29 12.41
CA GLU A 92 29.77 5.22 12.86
C GLU A 92 30.09 3.88 13.54
N LEU A 93 29.22 3.45 14.46
CA LEU A 93 29.33 2.17 15.17
C LEU A 93 29.27 0.97 14.21
N ALA A 94 28.41 1.02 13.20
CA ALA A 94 28.31 -0.02 12.18
C ALA A 94 29.61 -0.14 11.36
N VAL A 95 30.18 1.00 10.94
CA VAL A 95 31.48 1.02 10.23
C VAL A 95 32.62 0.55 11.13
N GLN A 96 32.58 0.93 12.42
CA GLN A 96 33.56 0.47 13.41
C GLN A 96 33.50 -1.05 13.59
N SER A 97 32.30 -1.62 13.75
CA SER A 97 32.07 -3.07 13.92
C SER A 97 32.51 -3.88 12.70
N ALA A 98 32.42 -3.31 11.49
CA ALA A 98 32.85 -3.94 10.25
C ALA A 98 34.39 -4.11 10.13
N ASN A 99 35.18 -3.42 10.98
CA ASN A 99 36.63 -3.55 10.96
C ASN A 99 37.07 -4.89 11.61
N GLY A 100 37.94 -5.63 10.93
CA GLY A 100 38.42 -6.95 11.36
C GLY A 100 39.34 -6.97 12.59
N ILE A 101 39.73 -5.80 13.12
CA ILE A 101 40.60 -5.68 14.29
C ILE A 101 39.83 -5.88 15.61
N TYR A 102 38.53 -5.59 15.64
CA TYR A 102 37.70 -5.70 16.85
C TYR A 102 37.35 -7.16 17.16
N THR A 103 37.40 -7.51 18.43
CA THR A 103 37.04 -8.84 18.92
C THR A 103 35.52 -9.03 18.95
N THR A 104 35.06 -10.27 19.14
CA THR A 104 33.63 -10.56 19.30
C THR A 104 33.03 -9.84 20.52
N GLU A 105 33.80 -9.69 21.60
CA GLU A 105 33.35 -8.99 22.82
C GLU A 105 33.16 -7.49 22.56
N ASP A 106 34.07 -6.87 21.81
CA ASP A 106 33.94 -5.46 21.39
C ASP A 106 32.69 -5.24 20.52
N ARG A 107 32.39 -6.19 19.61
CA ARG A 107 31.19 -6.12 18.77
C ARG A 107 29.90 -6.25 19.57
N ILE A 108 29.90 -7.03 20.65
CA ILE A 108 28.75 -7.14 21.55
C ILE A 108 28.53 -5.81 22.28
N ALA A 109 29.59 -5.15 22.75
CA ALA A 109 29.48 -3.83 23.36
C ALA A 109 28.97 -2.76 22.38
N ILE A 110 29.46 -2.78 21.14
CA ILE A 110 28.95 -1.91 20.07
C ILE A 110 27.45 -2.16 19.80
N GLN A 111 27.03 -3.43 19.74
CA GLN A 111 25.62 -3.77 19.54
C GLN A 111 24.75 -3.25 20.69
N ALA A 112 25.22 -3.34 21.94
CA ALA A 112 24.49 -2.80 23.09
C ALA A 112 24.28 -1.28 22.99
N GLU A 113 25.27 -0.52 22.48
CA GLU A 113 25.12 0.92 22.22
C GLU A 113 24.10 1.17 21.09
N ILE A 114 24.13 0.38 20.01
CA ILE A 114 23.14 0.44 18.92
C ILE A 114 21.73 0.17 19.43
N ASP A 115 21.56 -0.83 20.28
CA ASP A 115 20.25 -1.19 20.86
C ASP A 115 19.71 -0.08 21.77
N GLN A 116 20.60 0.59 22.53
CA GLN A 116 20.23 1.77 23.33
C GLN A 116 19.82 2.95 22.45
N LEU A 117 20.53 3.21 21.35
CA LEU A 117 20.17 4.27 20.39
C LEU A 117 18.82 3.97 19.72
N ASN A 118 18.56 2.72 19.34
CA ASN A 118 17.26 2.30 18.83
C ASN A 118 16.13 2.56 19.83
N ALA A 119 16.32 2.16 21.09
CA ALA A 119 15.33 2.38 22.14
C ALA A 119 15.05 3.88 22.35
N GLU A 120 16.10 4.71 22.28
CA GLU A 120 15.96 6.16 22.42
C GLU A 120 15.24 6.80 21.22
N ILE A 121 15.51 6.33 19.99
CA ILE A 121 14.77 6.75 18.79
C ILE A 121 13.27 6.43 18.94
N THR A 122 12.93 5.21 19.36
CA THR A 122 11.53 4.82 19.62
C THR A 122 10.91 5.69 20.70
N ARG A 123 11.62 5.96 21.80
CA ARG A 123 11.14 6.84 22.87
C ARG A 123 10.87 8.26 22.36
N ILE A 124 11.74 8.84 21.54
CA ILE A 124 11.51 10.17 20.94
C ILE A 124 10.27 10.16 20.06
N SER A 125 10.11 9.13 19.23
CA SER A 125 8.91 8.98 18.37
C SER A 125 7.62 8.92 19.20
N GLU A 126 7.60 8.17 20.30
CA GLU A 126 6.41 8.00 21.14
C GLU A 126 6.12 9.18 22.08
N THR A 127 7.14 9.92 22.51
CA THR A 127 7.01 10.99 23.53
C THR A 127 7.00 12.40 22.96
N THR A 128 7.30 12.59 21.67
CA THR A 128 7.23 13.91 21.03
C THR A 128 5.78 14.31 20.83
N GLU A 129 5.31 15.24 21.66
CA GLU A 129 3.96 15.78 21.62
C GLU A 129 3.93 17.30 21.52
N PHE A 130 2.89 17.82 20.86
CA PHE A 130 2.53 19.23 20.90
C PHE A 130 1.07 19.35 21.34
N ASN A 131 0.83 20.05 22.46
CA ASN A 131 -0.51 20.22 23.02
C ASN A 131 -1.25 18.87 23.17
N THR A 132 -0.63 17.87 23.79
CA THR A 132 -1.14 16.49 23.98
C THR A 132 -1.35 15.67 22.71
N MET A 133 -0.96 16.17 21.55
CA MET A 133 -0.99 15.44 20.28
C MET A 133 0.40 14.88 19.99
N THR A 134 0.51 13.56 19.93
CA THR A 134 1.71 12.86 19.48
C THR A 134 1.98 13.16 18.00
N LEU A 135 3.24 13.47 17.67
CA LEU A 135 3.60 13.95 16.32
C LEU A 135 4.22 12.90 15.41
N LEU A 136 4.96 11.94 16.00
CA LEU A 136 5.87 11.05 15.27
C LEU A 136 5.51 9.56 15.42
N ASP A 137 4.28 9.26 15.84
CA ASP A 137 3.77 7.89 16.08
C ASP A 137 3.00 7.32 14.87
N GLY A 138 2.86 8.10 13.79
CA GLY A 138 2.05 7.74 12.62
C GLY A 138 0.53 7.85 12.83
N ASN A 139 0.07 8.38 13.96
CA ASN A 139 -1.37 8.56 14.23
C ASN A 139 -1.94 9.81 13.54
N ILE A 140 -1.09 10.82 13.27
CA ILE A 140 -1.44 11.97 12.42
C ILE A 140 -1.62 11.55 10.96
N ASP A 141 -1.02 10.43 10.56
CA ASP A 141 -1.19 9.88 9.22
C ASP A 141 -2.61 9.35 9.01
N ARG A 142 -3.05 9.38 7.75
CA ARG A 142 -4.44 9.09 7.40
C ARG A 142 -4.70 7.60 7.46
N LYS A 143 -5.51 7.19 8.44
CA LYS A 143 -5.98 5.82 8.56
C LYS A 143 -7.09 5.55 7.56
N SER A 144 -6.94 4.50 6.77
CA SER A 144 -8.00 3.96 5.92
C SER A 144 -8.54 2.68 6.54
N PHE A 145 -9.85 2.49 6.45
CA PHE A 145 -10.48 1.22 6.78
C PHE A 145 -11.14 0.68 5.52
N SER A 146 -10.81 -0.56 5.16
CA SER A 146 -11.51 -1.25 4.08
C SER A 146 -12.78 -1.90 4.64
N SER A 147 -13.86 -1.87 3.86
CA SER A 147 -15.09 -2.58 4.17
C SER A 147 -14.96 -4.10 3.97
N ASN A 148 -13.94 -4.55 3.23
CA ASN A 148 -13.61 -5.94 3.01
C ASN A 148 -12.20 -6.24 3.55
N ASN A 149 -12.08 -7.22 4.45
CA ASN A 149 -10.82 -7.58 5.09
C ASN A 149 -9.78 -8.14 4.09
N SER A 150 -10.23 -8.59 2.92
CA SER A 150 -9.37 -9.11 1.85
C SER A 150 -8.81 -8.02 0.93
N VAL A 151 -9.12 -6.75 1.18
CA VAL A 151 -8.49 -5.61 0.51
C VAL A 151 -7.86 -4.73 1.57
N SER A 152 -6.53 -4.60 1.52
CA SER A 152 -5.78 -3.75 2.44
C SER A 152 -5.14 -2.59 1.68
N LEU A 153 -5.05 -1.42 2.31
CA LEU A 153 -4.37 -0.28 1.72
C LEU A 153 -2.90 -0.30 2.12
N ILE A 154 -2.01 -0.31 1.14
CA ILE A 154 -0.56 -0.31 1.34
C ILE A 154 -0.05 1.12 1.48
N SER A 155 -0.52 2.05 0.63
CA SER A 155 -0.06 3.44 0.69
C SER A 155 -1.05 4.43 0.09
N LEU A 156 -1.00 5.65 0.62
CA LEU A 156 -1.76 6.84 0.22
C LEU A 156 -0.80 7.96 -0.13
N SER A 157 -1.12 8.73 -1.17
CA SER A 157 -0.53 10.06 -1.37
C SER A 157 -1.25 11.11 -0.52
N ASP A 158 -0.53 12.18 -0.16
CA ASP A 158 -1.07 13.31 0.61
C ASP A 158 -2.27 14.00 -0.08
N THR A 159 -2.32 13.99 -1.42
CA THR A 159 -3.40 14.59 -2.23
C THR A 159 -4.74 13.85 -2.17
N VAL A 160 -4.83 12.69 -1.50
CA VAL A 160 -6.12 11.99 -1.35
C VAL A 160 -7.07 12.88 -0.55
N GLU A 161 -8.39 12.84 -0.73
CA GLU A 161 -9.33 13.59 0.13
C GLU A 161 -10.00 12.65 1.14
N VAL A 162 -10.47 13.18 2.28
CA VAL A 162 -11.07 12.32 3.30
C VAL A 162 -12.47 11.95 2.83
N GLY A 163 -12.72 10.67 2.64
CA GLY A 163 -14.03 10.12 2.33
C GLY A 163 -13.93 8.70 1.81
N ASP A 164 -15.01 8.25 1.17
CA ASP A 164 -15.14 6.88 0.71
C ASP A 164 -14.58 6.72 -0.71
N TYR A 165 -13.91 5.60 -0.96
CA TYR A 165 -13.35 5.25 -2.25
C TYR A 165 -13.79 3.83 -2.60
N ALA A 166 -14.50 3.67 -3.71
CA ALA A 166 -15.03 2.37 -4.13
C ALA A 166 -14.23 1.83 -5.32
N ILE A 167 -13.76 0.60 -5.18
CA ILE A 167 -13.10 -0.19 -6.23
C ILE A 167 -13.83 -1.52 -6.30
N LYS A 168 -14.11 -1.97 -7.52
CA LYS A 168 -14.73 -3.27 -7.77
C LYS A 168 -13.69 -4.23 -8.34
N ILE A 169 -13.50 -5.38 -7.70
CA ILE A 169 -12.56 -6.40 -8.19
C ILE A 169 -13.32 -7.41 -9.04
N THR A 170 -13.01 -7.44 -10.35
CA THR A 170 -13.70 -8.26 -11.35
C THR A 170 -12.98 -9.58 -11.63
N GLN A 171 -11.68 -9.68 -11.34
CA GLN A 171 -10.88 -10.91 -11.48
C GLN A 171 -9.79 -10.97 -10.40
N ASP A 172 -9.55 -12.16 -9.86
CA ASP A 172 -8.48 -12.46 -8.90
C ASP A 172 -7.11 -12.55 -9.58
N ALA A 173 -6.05 -12.19 -8.85
CA ALA A 173 -4.69 -12.47 -9.27
C ALA A 173 -4.38 -13.96 -9.06
N ARG A 174 -3.75 -14.62 -10.04
CA ARG A 174 -3.30 -16.01 -9.93
C ARG A 174 -1.81 -16.14 -10.24
N GLN A 175 -1.17 -17.09 -9.57
CA GLN A 175 0.21 -17.51 -9.80
C GLN A 175 0.33 -18.29 -11.11
N ALA A 176 1.53 -18.36 -11.67
CA ALA A 176 1.81 -19.28 -12.77
C ALA A 176 1.88 -20.70 -12.19
N VAL A 177 1.16 -21.65 -12.80
CA VAL A 177 1.13 -23.05 -12.35
C VAL A 177 1.45 -23.98 -13.50
N ILE A 178 2.39 -24.90 -13.30
CA ILE A 178 2.61 -26.06 -14.16
C ILE A 178 2.35 -27.32 -13.34
N VAL A 179 1.47 -28.17 -13.85
CA VAL A 179 1.23 -29.51 -13.31
C VAL A 179 1.93 -30.49 -14.24
N GLY A 180 2.85 -31.29 -13.69
CA GLY A 180 3.47 -32.42 -14.39
C GLY A 180 2.48 -33.56 -14.62
N ASN A 181 2.91 -34.56 -15.37
CA ASN A 181 2.25 -35.87 -15.43
C ASN A 181 2.53 -36.67 -14.15
N VAL A 182 1.79 -37.76 -13.99
CA VAL A 182 2.02 -38.74 -12.92
C VAL A 182 3.45 -39.29 -13.03
N ILE A 183 4.17 -39.30 -11.90
CA ILE A 183 5.49 -39.90 -11.78
C ILE A 183 5.38 -41.39 -12.12
N ALA A 184 6.20 -41.85 -13.07
CA ALA A 184 6.20 -43.23 -13.51
C ALA A 184 6.44 -44.21 -12.34
N ASP A 185 5.91 -45.42 -12.45
CA ASP A 185 6.18 -46.48 -11.47
C ASP A 185 7.70 -46.63 -11.32
N LEU A 186 8.19 -46.49 -10.10
CA LEU A 186 9.62 -46.42 -9.79
C LEU A 186 10.30 -47.78 -9.91
N GLY A 187 9.55 -48.84 -10.23
CA GLY A 187 10.04 -50.21 -10.32
C GLY A 187 11.00 -50.48 -11.47
N ASP A 188 11.80 -51.54 -11.32
CA ASP A 188 12.72 -52.01 -12.36
C ASP A 188 12.01 -52.83 -13.45
N ALA A 189 12.72 -53.11 -14.55
CA ALA A 189 12.28 -54.05 -15.59
C ALA A 189 12.01 -55.48 -15.04
N ASP A 190 12.56 -55.81 -13.87
CA ASP A 190 12.37 -57.08 -13.15
C ASP A 190 11.17 -57.06 -12.16
N GLY A 191 10.38 -55.98 -12.11
CA GLY A 191 9.16 -55.89 -11.29
C GLY A 191 9.38 -55.66 -9.79
N VAL A 192 10.57 -55.22 -9.40
CA VAL A 192 10.88 -54.81 -8.02
C VAL A 192 10.42 -53.37 -7.83
N SER A 193 9.46 -53.12 -6.93
CA SER A 193 9.03 -51.77 -6.57
C SER A 193 10.11 -51.08 -5.73
N TYR A 194 10.54 -49.90 -6.17
CA TYR A 194 11.43 -49.03 -5.41
C TYR A 194 10.66 -47.85 -4.82
N THR A 195 11.15 -47.32 -3.71
CA THR A 195 10.70 -46.05 -3.11
C THR A 195 11.56 -44.89 -3.63
N THR A 196 11.13 -43.65 -3.44
CA THR A 196 11.90 -42.44 -3.84
C THR A 196 13.29 -42.37 -3.19
N THR A 197 13.46 -42.97 -2.00
CA THR A 197 14.72 -43.12 -1.28
C THR A 197 15.66 -44.21 -1.83
N THR A 198 15.15 -45.19 -2.57
CA THR A 198 15.91 -46.38 -2.98
C THR A 198 16.15 -46.46 -4.49
N ARG A 199 15.29 -45.84 -5.30
CA ARG A 199 15.48 -45.73 -6.75
C ARG A 199 16.63 -44.78 -7.05
N ARG A 200 17.68 -45.31 -7.70
CA ARG A 200 18.83 -44.54 -8.18
C ARG A 200 18.71 -44.25 -9.66
N ILE A 201 19.17 -43.07 -10.09
CA ILE A 201 19.22 -42.66 -11.49
C ILE A 201 20.24 -43.50 -12.27
N THR A 202 19.83 -44.06 -13.40
CA THR A 202 20.71 -44.83 -14.31
C THR A 202 21.46 -43.92 -15.29
N ALA A 203 22.54 -44.40 -15.92
CA ALA A 203 23.31 -43.63 -16.92
C ALA A 203 22.46 -43.10 -18.10
N SER A 204 21.40 -43.83 -18.49
CA SER A 204 20.43 -43.41 -19.51
C SER A 204 19.57 -42.23 -19.05
N GLU A 205 19.32 -42.11 -17.76
CA GLU A 205 18.45 -41.11 -17.13
C GLU A 205 19.23 -39.88 -16.64
N ALA A 206 20.54 -39.98 -16.39
CA ALA A 206 21.36 -38.85 -15.93
C ALA A 206 21.40 -37.70 -16.96
N GLY A 207 21.01 -36.49 -16.57
CA GLY A 207 20.85 -35.35 -17.47
C GLY A 207 20.75 -34.01 -16.74
N SER A 208 20.29 -32.96 -17.42
CA SER A 208 20.00 -31.67 -16.80
C SER A 208 18.54 -31.28 -16.94
N ILE A 209 18.05 -30.57 -15.92
CA ILE A 209 16.75 -29.91 -15.88
C ILE A 209 17.01 -28.41 -15.78
N ASN A 210 16.42 -27.63 -16.67
CA ASN A 210 16.45 -26.18 -16.59
C ASN A 210 15.10 -25.65 -16.10
N VAL A 211 15.11 -24.86 -15.04
CA VAL A 211 13.93 -24.14 -14.56
C VAL A 211 14.23 -22.65 -14.63
N ASN A 212 13.55 -21.95 -15.55
CA ASN A 212 13.64 -20.50 -15.75
C ASN A 212 15.09 -19.95 -15.81
N GLY A 213 16.02 -20.72 -16.39
CA GLY A 213 17.43 -20.37 -16.54
C GLY A 213 18.37 -21.09 -15.57
N GLU A 214 17.89 -21.60 -14.43
CA GLU A 214 18.71 -22.34 -13.47
C GLU A 214 18.84 -23.81 -13.89
N THR A 215 20.07 -24.34 -13.93
CA THR A 215 20.35 -25.69 -14.46
C THR A 215 20.71 -26.65 -13.35
N ILE A 216 19.82 -27.61 -13.10
CA ILE A 216 20.01 -28.72 -12.17
C ILE A 216 20.72 -29.85 -12.91
N ARG A 217 21.86 -30.30 -12.37
CA ARG A 217 22.56 -31.49 -12.88
C ARG A 217 22.17 -32.72 -12.07
N VAL A 218 21.62 -33.71 -12.76
CA VAL A 218 21.27 -35.02 -12.20
C VAL A 218 22.34 -36.02 -12.60
N ASN A 219 23.06 -36.55 -11.62
CA ASN A 219 24.15 -37.49 -11.84
C ASN A 219 23.68 -38.94 -11.71
N GLU A 220 24.40 -39.86 -12.33
CA GLU A 220 24.19 -41.29 -12.16
C GLU A 220 24.43 -41.69 -10.69
N GLY A 221 23.50 -42.46 -10.12
CA GLY A 221 23.57 -42.93 -8.74
C GLY A 221 22.89 -42.03 -7.71
N ASP A 222 22.48 -40.81 -8.07
CA ASP A 222 21.61 -39.96 -7.24
C ASP A 222 20.27 -40.68 -6.99
N THR A 223 19.70 -40.53 -5.80
CA THR A 223 18.34 -41.00 -5.49
C THR A 223 17.29 -39.97 -5.94
N ILE A 224 16.05 -40.41 -6.16
CA ILE A 224 14.96 -39.49 -6.57
C ILE A 224 14.72 -38.41 -5.52
N ASP A 225 14.83 -38.74 -4.23
CA ASP A 225 14.75 -37.74 -3.17
C ASP A 225 15.88 -36.70 -3.25
N GLU A 226 17.12 -37.11 -3.54
CA GLU A 226 18.24 -36.17 -3.72
C GLU A 226 18.02 -35.28 -4.95
N VAL A 227 17.48 -35.82 -6.04
CA VAL A 227 17.12 -35.05 -7.24
C VAL A 227 15.99 -34.06 -6.92
N PHE A 228 15.00 -34.46 -6.14
CA PHE A 228 13.89 -33.61 -5.74
C PHE A 228 14.34 -32.49 -4.78
N GLN A 229 15.28 -32.75 -3.88
CA GLN A 229 15.90 -31.71 -3.07
C GLN A 229 16.68 -30.71 -3.93
N LYS A 230 17.51 -31.20 -4.86
CA LYS A 230 18.22 -30.32 -5.82
C LYS A 230 17.25 -29.49 -6.67
N LEU A 231 16.10 -30.06 -7.02
CA LEU A 231 15.03 -29.36 -7.74
C LEU A 231 14.40 -28.27 -6.87
N ARG A 232 14.09 -28.55 -5.61
CA ARG A 232 13.57 -27.55 -4.66
C ARG A 232 14.56 -26.42 -4.45
N ASP A 233 15.82 -26.72 -4.19
CA ASP A 233 16.86 -25.70 -3.98
C ASP A 233 17.02 -24.80 -5.21
N ALA A 234 17.01 -25.39 -6.42
CA ALA A 234 17.06 -24.63 -7.65
C ALA A 234 15.80 -23.77 -7.87
N CYS A 235 14.61 -24.31 -7.58
CA CYS A 235 13.35 -23.59 -7.70
C CYS A 235 13.21 -22.45 -6.68
N ASP A 236 13.74 -22.62 -5.47
CA ASP A 236 13.79 -21.58 -4.45
C ASP A 236 14.61 -20.36 -4.91
N ASN A 237 15.68 -20.58 -5.68
CA ASN A 237 16.51 -19.53 -6.27
C ASN A 237 15.81 -18.76 -7.41
N VAL A 238 14.85 -19.39 -8.09
CA VAL A 238 14.06 -18.77 -9.17
C VAL A 238 12.63 -18.39 -8.75
N ASN A 239 12.38 -18.34 -7.44
CA ASN A 239 11.10 -17.94 -6.83
C ASN A 239 9.89 -18.81 -7.21
N ILE A 240 10.13 -20.12 -7.34
CA ILE A 240 9.12 -21.14 -7.65
C ILE A 240 9.08 -22.15 -6.50
N ASN A 241 7.88 -22.48 -6.03
CA ASN A 241 7.64 -23.58 -5.12
C ASN A 241 7.38 -24.86 -5.90
N VAL A 242 8.02 -25.96 -5.50
CA VAL A 242 7.81 -27.29 -6.09
C VAL A 242 7.40 -28.28 -5.02
N PHE A 243 6.26 -28.94 -5.24
CA PHE A 243 5.71 -29.91 -4.31
C PHE A 243 5.00 -31.05 -5.05
N ALA A 244 4.84 -32.16 -4.34
CA ALA A 244 4.07 -33.31 -4.81
C ALA A 244 2.61 -33.19 -4.34
N THR A 245 1.68 -33.62 -5.18
CA THR A 245 0.25 -33.68 -4.88
C THR A 245 -0.38 -34.94 -5.48
N GLU A 246 -1.51 -35.39 -4.95
CA GLU A 246 -2.21 -36.60 -5.41
C GLU A 246 -2.91 -36.38 -6.76
N ASP A 247 -3.12 -37.45 -7.55
CA ASP A 247 -3.81 -37.45 -8.86
C ASP A 247 -5.33 -37.26 -8.77
N ASN A 248 -5.78 -36.35 -7.90
CA ASN A 248 -7.21 -36.06 -7.72
C ASN A 248 -7.53 -34.59 -8.03
N LEU A 249 -6.84 -34.04 -9.04
CA LEU A 249 -6.85 -32.62 -9.37
C LEU A 249 -8.09 -32.14 -10.14
N TYR A 250 -8.99 -33.04 -10.56
CA TYR A 250 -10.15 -32.68 -11.38
C TYR A 250 -11.47 -33.20 -10.80
N ASP A 251 -12.20 -32.32 -10.11
CA ASP A 251 -13.65 -32.45 -9.93
C ASP A 251 -14.36 -31.47 -10.88
N ALA A 252 -15.04 -32.02 -11.89
CA ALA A 252 -15.75 -31.27 -12.93
C ALA A 252 -16.89 -30.38 -12.40
N VAL A 253 -17.34 -30.61 -11.15
CA VAL A 253 -18.45 -29.85 -10.53
C VAL A 253 -17.95 -28.62 -9.78
N THR A 254 -16.74 -28.64 -9.24
CA THR A 254 -16.16 -27.55 -8.41
C THR A 254 -15.01 -26.80 -9.08
N ASN A 255 -14.33 -27.36 -10.10
CA ASN A 255 -13.22 -26.73 -10.84
C ASN A 255 -13.34 -26.88 -12.36
N PRO A 256 -14.10 -26.02 -13.05
CA PRO A 256 -14.26 -26.09 -14.51
C PRO A 256 -12.98 -25.71 -15.31
N THR A 257 -11.98 -25.11 -14.67
CA THR A 257 -10.73 -24.64 -15.32
C THR A 257 -9.50 -25.52 -15.06
N GLY A 258 -9.62 -26.57 -14.24
CA GLY A 258 -8.51 -27.46 -13.89
C GLY A 258 -7.46 -26.87 -12.93
N GLN A 259 -7.78 -25.78 -12.21
CA GLN A 259 -6.92 -25.19 -11.17
C GLN A 259 -7.74 -25.01 -9.88
N PRO A 260 -7.23 -25.43 -8.70
CA PRO A 260 -7.96 -25.36 -7.43
C PRO A 260 -8.26 -23.94 -6.95
N SER A 261 -9.24 -23.85 -6.06
CA SER A 261 -9.64 -22.59 -5.42
C SER A 261 -8.56 -22.13 -4.42
N LEU A 262 -8.24 -20.83 -4.42
CA LEU A 262 -7.22 -20.24 -3.53
C LEU A 262 -7.69 -20.07 -2.08
N THR A 263 -8.97 -20.35 -1.77
CA THR A 263 -9.61 -20.07 -0.47
C THR A 263 -9.07 -20.88 0.71
N GLY A 264 -8.22 -21.90 0.46
CA GLY A 264 -7.61 -22.73 1.52
C GLY A 264 -6.08 -22.60 1.66
N ASN A 265 -5.35 -22.58 0.55
CA ASN A 265 -3.88 -22.50 0.51
C ASN A 265 -3.43 -21.49 -0.56
N PRO A 266 -3.49 -20.18 -0.26
CA PRO A 266 -3.13 -19.15 -1.25
C PRO A 266 -1.67 -19.28 -1.72
N GLU A 267 -0.74 -19.61 -0.82
CA GLU A 267 0.71 -19.72 -1.14
C GLU A 267 1.08 -20.86 -2.11
N LEU A 268 0.21 -21.87 -2.25
CA LEU A 268 0.41 -23.02 -3.13
C LEU A 268 -0.65 -23.05 -4.23
N ALA A 269 -1.19 -21.90 -4.65
CA ALA A 269 -2.25 -21.80 -5.65
C ALA A 269 -3.48 -22.72 -5.41
N GLY A 270 -3.78 -23.03 -4.15
CA GLY A 270 -4.90 -23.90 -3.75
C GLY A 270 -4.58 -25.40 -3.67
N TYR A 271 -3.37 -25.83 -4.00
CA TYR A 271 -2.97 -27.24 -3.91
C TYR A 271 -2.54 -27.65 -2.49
N SER A 272 -2.66 -28.94 -2.18
CA SER A 272 -2.06 -29.55 -0.99
C SER A 272 -0.70 -30.14 -1.33
N SER A 273 0.28 -29.91 -0.46
CA SER A 273 1.60 -30.55 -0.57
C SER A 273 1.66 -31.83 0.27
N LYS A 274 2.29 -32.86 -0.29
CA LYS A 274 2.64 -34.11 0.39
C LYS A 274 4.11 -34.45 0.13
N GLN A 275 4.63 -35.42 0.90
CA GLN A 275 5.90 -36.07 0.58
C GLN A 275 5.76 -36.85 -0.73
N LEU A 276 6.79 -36.78 -1.57
CA LEU A 276 6.84 -37.40 -2.90
C LEU A 276 6.71 -38.92 -2.79
N GLU A 277 5.68 -39.50 -3.41
CA GLU A 277 5.49 -40.94 -3.58
C GLU A 277 5.31 -41.30 -5.07
N ALA A 278 5.50 -42.59 -5.41
CA ALA A 278 5.19 -43.07 -6.75
C ALA A 278 3.68 -42.95 -7.03
N GLY A 279 3.29 -42.35 -8.16
CA GLY A 279 1.89 -42.05 -8.47
C GLY A 279 1.44 -40.61 -8.14
N ASP A 280 2.30 -39.79 -7.54
CA ASP A 280 2.03 -38.36 -7.32
C ASP A 280 2.39 -37.51 -8.56
N LEU A 281 1.89 -36.27 -8.60
CA LEU A 281 2.22 -35.27 -9.60
C LEU A 281 3.08 -34.17 -8.99
N LEU A 282 4.06 -33.69 -9.76
CA LEU A 282 4.82 -32.50 -9.40
C LEU A 282 4.08 -31.24 -9.86
N VAL A 283 3.88 -30.31 -8.93
CA VAL A 283 3.30 -29.00 -9.22
C VAL A 283 4.34 -27.93 -8.95
N PHE A 284 4.50 -27.03 -9.92
CA PHE A 284 5.36 -25.87 -9.86
C PHE A 284 4.49 -24.63 -9.80
N VAL A 285 4.69 -23.80 -8.78
CA VAL A 285 3.88 -22.59 -8.54
C VAL A 285 4.82 -21.42 -8.26
N THR A 286 4.63 -20.28 -8.92
CA THR A 286 5.40 -19.06 -8.58
C THR A 286 4.97 -18.54 -7.22
N ARG A 287 5.90 -18.03 -6.39
CA ARG A 287 5.51 -17.46 -5.09
C ARG A 287 4.71 -16.17 -5.25
N ASP A 288 5.07 -15.37 -6.23
CA ASP A 288 4.38 -14.12 -6.56
C ASP A 288 3.24 -14.34 -7.56
N TYR A 289 2.28 -13.41 -7.56
CA TYR A 289 1.12 -13.38 -8.45
C TYR A 289 1.35 -12.45 -9.63
N GLY A 290 0.69 -12.72 -10.76
CA GLY A 290 0.59 -11.78 -11.88
C GLY A 290 1.17 -12.26 -13.21
N SER A 291 0.92 -11.48 -14.26
CA SER A 291 1.34 -11.82 -15.64
C SER A 291 2.85 -11.73 -15.87
N ASP A 292 3.56 -10.99 -15.02
CA ASP A 292 5.03 -10.92 -15.01
C ASP A 292 5.66 -12.25 -14.58
N GLN A 293 4.90 -13.10 -13.89
CA GLN A 293 5.38 -14.38 -13.39
C GLN A 293 5.27 -15.45 -14.47
N LYS A 294 6.40 -16.08 -14.76
CA LYS A 294 6.53 -17.13 -15.78
C LYS A 294 7.25 -18.33 -15.20
N ILE A 295 6.81 -19.52 -15.62
CA ILE A 295 7.53 -20.76 -15.39
C ILE A 295 7.88 -21.32 -16.77
N ASP A 296 9.16 -21.63 -16.98
CA ASP A 296 9.67 -22.32 -18.16
C ASP A 296 10.51 -23.50 -17.66
N ILE A 297 10.05 -24.72 -17.91
CA ILE A 297 10.74 -25.94 -17.50
C ILE A 297 11.17 -26.69 -18.73
N HIS A 298 12.47 -26.96 -18.83
CA HIS A 298 13.05 -27.79 -19.88
C HIS A 298 13.83 -28.94 -19.25
N CYS A 299 13.80 -30.08 -19.92
CA CYS A 299 14.51 -31.28 -19.47
C CYS A 299 15.20 -31.89 -20.69
N ASP A 300 16.51 -32.13 -20.57
CA ASP A 300 17.37 -32.43 -21.72
C ASP A 300 17.20 -33.87 -22.23
N LYS A 301 16.75 -34.79 -21.36
CA LYS A 301 16.62 -36.21 -21.68
C LYS A 301 15.20 -36.73 -21.43
N PRO A 302 14.51 -37.30 -22.44
CA PRO A 302 13.14 -37.83 -22.30
C PRO A 302 12.96 -38.79 -21.13
N ALA A 303 13.91 -39.70 -20.90
CA ALA A 303 13.85 -40.69 -19.82
C ALA A 303 13.84 -40.06 -18.40
N LEU A 304 14.54 -38.94 -18.21
CA LEU A 304 14.52 -38.19 -16.96
C LEU A 304 13.19 -37.47 -16.77
N CYS A 305 12.63 -36.93 -17.86
CA CYS A 305 11.37 -36.20 -17.80
C CYS A 305 10.22 -37.17 -17.51
N ASP A 306 10.18 -38.33 -18.17
CA ASP A 306 9.18 -39.37 -17.90
C ASP A 306 9.27 -39.90 -16.46
N LEU A 307 10.49 -40.05 -15.92
CA LEU A 307 10.70 -40.48 -14.53
C LEU A 307 10.17 -39.48 -13.51
N LEU A 308 10.28 -38.17 -13.77
CA LEU A 308 9.82 -37.11 -12.86
C LEU A 308 8.42 -36.58 -13.23
N GLY A 309 7.76 -37.16 -14.22
CA GLY A 309 6.47 -36.66 -14.73
C GLY A 309 6.57 -35.29 -15.40
N LEU A 310 7.75 -34.86 -15.85
CA LEU A 310 7.94 -33.60 -16.58
C LEU A 310 7.76 -33.82 -18.08
N THR A 311 7.25 -32.82 -18.80
CA THR A 311 7.10 -32.90 -20.25
C THR A 311 8.37 -32.40 -20.96
N VAL A 312 8.82 -33.15 -21.98
CA VAL A 312 10.06 -32.88 -22.73
C VAL A 312 9.95 -31.64 -23.64
N SER A 313 8.73 -31.30 -24.05
CA SER A 313 8.44 -30.07 -24.81
C SER A 313 8.20 -28.95 -23.81
N GLY A 314 9.21 -28.08 -23.64
CA GLY A 314 9.27 -27.02 -22.63
C GLY A 314 7.91 -26.47 -22.21
N ALA A 315 7.50 -26.81 -20.99
CA ALA A 315 6.23 -26.39 -20.43
C ALA A 315 6.34 -24.92 -20.02
N LYS A 316 5.42 -24.10 -20.54
CA LYS A 316 5.36 -22.66 -20.24
C LYS A 316 4.02 -22.31 -19.62
N ALA A 317 4.04 -21.71 -18.44
CA ALA A 317 2.87 -21.14 -17.81
C ALA A 317 3.12 -19.68 -17.43
N TYR A 318 2.06 -18.89 -17.46
CA TYR A 318 2.05 -17.49 -17.07
C TYR A 318 0.98 -17.30 -15.98
N GLY A 319 1.26 -16.43 -15.01
CA GLY A 319 0.25 -16.01 -14.04
C GLY A 319 -0.76 -15.07 -14.68
N THR A 320 -1.81 -14.74 -13.95
CA THR A 320 -2.81 -13.74 -14.38
C THR A 320 -2.92 -12.63 -13.36
N ASP A 321 -2.90 -11.39 -13.81
CA ASP A 321 -3.12 -10.24 -12.92
C ASP A 321 -4.57 -10.16 -12.46
N ALA A 322 -4.79 -9.55 -11.28
CA ALA A 322 -6.12 -9.14 -10.89
C ALA A 322 -6.70 -8.14 -11.90
N LYS A 323 -8.03 -8.05 -11.96
CA LYS A 323 -8.73 -6.96 -12.64
C LYS A 323 -9.58 -6.22 -11.64
N ALA A 324 -9.44 -4.91 -11.66
CA ALA A 324 -10.17 -3.99 -10.82
C ALA A 324 -10.67 -2.83 -11.69
N GLU A 325 -11.91 -2.45 -11.47
CA GLU A 325 -12.56 -1.33 -12.14
C GLU A 325 -13.00 -0.32 -11.08
N ILE A 326 -12.88 0.96 -11.41
CA ILE A 326 -13.48 2.02 -10.59
C ILE A 326 -14.96 2.02 -10.93
N ASP A 327 -15.81 1.77 -9.94
CA ASP A 327 -17.25 1.89 -10.13
C ASP A 327 -17.62 3.38 -10.14
N LEU A 328 -17.75 3.94 -11.34
CA LEU A 328 -18.22 5.31 -11.58
C LEU A 328 -19.76 5.37 -11.75
N SER A 329 -20.49 4.27 -11.48
CA SER A 329 -21.94 4.26 -11.70
C SER A 329 -22.67 5.15 -10.70
N LEU A 330 -23.51 6.05 -11.23
CA LEU A 330 -24.30 7.08 -10.54
C LEU A 330 -25.29 6.56 -9.46
N THR A 331 -25.30 5.24 -9.18
CA THR A 331 -26.23 4.60 -8.25
C THR A 331 -25.71 4.46 -6.81
N LYS A 332 -24.41 4.72 -6.56
CA LYS A 332 -23.86 5.02 -5.22
C LYS A 332 -22.83 6.15 -5.35
N PRO A 333 -23.17 7.40 -4.99
CA PRO A 333 -22.36 8.57 -5.30
C PRO A 333 -21.17 8.80 -4.36
N ASP A 334 -20.73 7.81 -3.59
CA ASP A 334 -19.80 8.06 -2.47
C ASP A 334 -18.33 7.81 -2.82
N SER A 335 -18.01 7.34 -4.03
CA SER A 335 -16.62 7.15 -4.45
C SER A 335 -16.00 8.48 -4.90
N LEU A 336 -15.02 8.97 -4.15
CA LEU A 336 -14.29 10.21 -4.43
C LEU A 336 -13.24 10.11 -5.56
N PHE A 337 -13.20 9.01 -6.34
CA PHE A 337 -12.33 8.95 -7.52
C PHE A 337 -12.85 9.89 -8.61
N GLU A 338 -11.98 10.73 -9.17
CA GLU A 338 -12.37 11.54 -10.33
C GLU A 338 -12.47 10.68 -11.60
N ASN A 339 -13.21 11.16 -12.60
CA ASN A 339 -13.36 10.46 -13.89
C ASN A 339 -12.03 10.29 -14.67
N THR A 340 -10.95 10.94 -14.23
CA THR A 340 -9.61 10.83 -14.81
C THR A 340 -8.74 9.78 -14.11
N ALA A 341 -9.22 9.19 -13.01
CA ALA A 341 -8.52 8.15 -12.30
C ALA A 341 -8.30 6.93 -13.21
N THR A 342 -7.08 6.41 -13.16
CA THR A 342 -6.63 5.25 -13.92
C THR A 342 -6.21 4.16 -12.96
N VAL A 343 -6.60 2.93 -13.28
CA VAL A 343 -6.20 1.74 -12.52
C VAL A 343 -5.05 1.06 -13.26
N SER A 344 -3.95 0.86 -12.55
CA SER A 344 -2.83 0.04 -12.98
C SER A 344 -2.69 -1.13 -12.03
N ILE A 345 -2.57 -2.34 -12.56
CA ILE A 345 -2.54 -3.56 -11.75
C ILE A 345 -1.25 -4.31 -12.08
N ARG A 346 -0.60 -4.81 -11.04
CA ARG A 346 0.55 -5.72 -11.15
C ARG A 346 0.37 -6.82 -10.11
N GLY A 347 0.09 -8.04 -10.57
CA GLY A 347 -0.21 -9.16 -9.68
C GLY A 347 -1.40 -8.87 -8.78
N ASN A 348 -1.16 -8.93 -7.48
CA ASN A 348 -2.15 -8.69 -6.42
C ASN A 348 -2.22 -7.21 -5.97
N LYS A 349 -1.42 -6.31 -6.57
CA LYS A 349 -1.38 -4.90 -6.21
C LYS A 349 -2.15 -4.06 -7.23
N VAL A 350 -3.18 -3.38 -6.74
CA VAL A 350 -4.00 -2.44 -7.51
C VAL A 350 -3.55 -1.03 -7.16
N THR A 351 -2.98 -0.33 -8.12
CA THR A 351 -2.63 1.09 -7.99
C THR A 351 -3.67 1.93 -8.71
N VAL A 352 -4.36 2.79 -7.97
CA VAL A 352 -5.20 3.83 -8.57
C VAL A 352 -4.41 5.13 -8.58
N SER A 353 -4.26 5.72 -9.76
CA SER A 353 -3.53 6.97 -9.95
C SER A 353 -4.34 7.96 -10.78
N ASP A 354 -4.26 9.23 -10.42
CA ASP A 354 -4.94 10.33 -11.12
C ASP A 354 -3.99 11.53 -11.33
N ARG A 355 -4.53 12.65 -11.82
CA ARG A 355 -3.85 13.94 -11.92
C ARG A 355 -3.47 14.46 -10.52
N ASN A 356 -2.51 15.38 -10.46
CA ASN A 356 -2.03 16.01 -9.22
C ASN A 356 -1.34 15.06 -8.21
N ASN A 357 -0.65 14.02 -8.70
CA ASN A 357 0.08 13.04 -7.88
C ASN A 357 -0.82 12.22 -6.92
N PHE A 358 -2.13 12.17 -7.17
CA PHE A 358 -3.01 11.26 -6.46
C PHE A 358 -2.59 9.81 -6.74
N LYS A 359 -2.31 9.05 -5.68
CA LYS A 359 -1.93 7.65 -5.75
C LYS A 359 -2.43 6.90 -4.53
N MET A 360 -3.18 5.83 -4.77
CA MET A 360 -3.57 4.86 -3.75
C MET A 360 -3.12 3.48 -4.21
N VAL A 361 -2.45 2.73 -3.34
CA VAL A 361 -2.00 1.36 -3.64
C VAL A 361 -2.69 0.41 -2.68
N PHE A 362 -3.48 -0.51 -3.24
CA PHE A 362 -4.21 -1.54 -2.53
C PHE A 362 -3.57 -2.90 -2.78
N GLU A 363 -3.56 -3.75 -1.76
CA GLU A 363 -3.31 -5.18 -1.89
C GLU A 363 -4.64 -5.91 -1.87
N VAL A 364 -4.81 -6.83 -2.81
CA VAL A 364 -6.00 -7.66 -2.92
C VAL A 364 -5.59 -9.10 -2.64
N GLU A 365 -6.17 -9.70 -1.60
CA GLU A 365 -5.97 -11.11 -1.33
C GLU A 365 -6.57 -11.97 -2.47
N PRO A 366 -5.94 -13.10 -2.83
CA PRO A 366 -6.48 -14.01 -3.82
C PRO A 366 -7.84 -14.60 -3.38
N GLY A 367 -8.77 -14.75 -4.32
CA GLY A 367 -10.13 -15.25 -4.03
C GLY A 367 -11.20 -14.16 -3.80
N THR A 368 -10.80 -12.88 -3.86
CA THR A 368 -11.69 -11.72 -3.65
C THR A 368 -12.45 -11.31 -4.92
N VAL A 369 -13.10 -12.26 -5.59
CA VAL A 369 -13.88 -11.98 -6.83
C VAL A 369 -15.31 -11.58 -6.47
N SER A 370 -15.81 -10.48 -7.05
CA SER A 370 -17.19 -9.96 -6.88
C SER A 370 -17.51 -9.22 -5.57
N THR A 371 -16.56 -8.43 -5.06
CA THR A 371 -16.85 -7.38 -4.06
C THR A 371 -16.53 -6.00 -4.58
#